data_AF-A0A661TYY5-F1
#
_entry.id   AF-A0A661TYY5-F1
#
_cell.length_a   1.000
_cell.length_b   1.000
_cell.length_c   1.000
_cell.angle_alpha   90.00
_cell.angle_beta   90.00
_cell.angle_gamma   90.00
#
_symmetry.space_group_name_H-M   'P 1'
#
loop_
_entity.id
_entity.type
_entity.pdbx_description
1 polymer ?
#
loop_
_entity_poly.entity_id
_entity_poly.type
_entity_poly.pdbx_seq_one_letter_code
_entity_poly.pdbx_strand_id
1 'polypeptide(L)'
;MERIFGNFKNYWKLKNPRKLKDPGKLKNFLIFGLIFSLVTFWIFSGWPGLGRKLSVPPAVKTVRASPDIEYLRPTAYTDAGGRTTNPANAYDNASVPPNDTYAETDTGADEYPSITYHTWQTPNYTYTALVLKVNRSSSGHSNDQWGIAYSTDGGNNWAYIDSMSSNNVARGTVQVILSASQDLSQLQVKIDSEKVLGGDGGVVDTYDIWTEGTYTVNNPPAVDSVNLTPDPINLSENTTTTVTCAATVSDADGGNTITSATATVYRSGVGYSCAANDNNCYPNITPSATSTSGNYFYATFTVDLWFHAEPTDEGDYATAQGWNTQTWQCYVIAKDNQGATATGTDSTPPDLNTLLALTVTPTIDYGTLAGGATSSASEIITVTTTGNVPIDVELSGTDMTSTSTTSTIPVGQQEYALSSVDYGSGTDLSGTPTPLELASTKPTTHPSDQSDDIYWRIGIPADQDFGTYTGTTTVSAIAD
;
A
#
# COMPACT_ATOMS: atom_id res chain seq x y z
N MET A 1 -7.70 -29.43 -12.08
CA MET A 1 -7.36 -29.89 -10.71
C MET A 1 -8.08 -31.20 -10.31
N GLU A 2 -8.77 -31.89 -11.22
CA GLU A 2 -9.46 -33.18 -10.94
C GLU A 2 -8.65 -34.44 -11.27
N ARG A 3 -7.50 -34.32 -11.94
CA ARG A 3 -6.66 -35.48 -12.28
C ARG A 3 -5.73 -35.98 -11.16
N ILE A 4 -5.65 -35.27 -10.03
CA ILE A 4 -4.80 -35.65 -8.88
C ILE A 4 -5.61 -36.33 -7.75
N PHE A 5 -6.92 -36.10 -7.66
CA PHE A 5 -7.75 -36.65 -6.57
C PHE A 5 -8.42 -38.01 -6.88
N GLY A 6 -8.36 -38.50 -8.12
CA GLY A 6 -8.97 -39.77 -8.52
C GLY A 6 -8.38 -41.02 -7.85
N ASN A 7 -7.13 -40.96 -7.37
CA ASN A 7 -6.45 -42.14 -6.81
C ASN A 7 -6.57 -42.32 -5.29
N PHE A 8 -7.23 -41.39 -4.57
CA PHE A 8 -7.40 -41.50 -3.11
C PHE A 8 -8.54 -42.45 -2.69
N LYS A 9 -9.46 -42.81 -3.59
CA LYS A 9 -10.63 -43.64 -3.26
C LYS A 9 -10.36 -45.14 -3.17
N ASN A 10 -9.20 -45.64 -3.60
CA ASN A 10 -8.95 -47.08 -3.67
C ASN A 10 -8.16 -47.70 -2.50
N TYR A 11 -7.73 -46.91 -1.51
CA TYR A 11 -6.94 -47.44 -0.38
C TYR A 11 -7.69 -47.62 0.95
N TRP A 12 -9.00 -47.36 0.99
CA TRP A 12 -9.81 -47.53 2.21
C TRP A 12 -10.93 -48.59 2.04
N LYS A 13 -10.53 -49.80 1.68
CA LYS A 13 -11.34 -51.02 1.92
C LYS A 13 -10.53 -52.06 2.68
N LEU A 14 -10.23 -51.78 3.95
CA LEU A 14 -9.85 -52.82 4.90
C LEU A 14 -11.08 -53.23 5.72
N LYS A 15 -11.89 -54.13 5.15
CA LYS A 15 -12.76 -55.00 5.94
C LYS A 15 -11.88 -56.05 6.61
N ASN A 16 -11.44 -55.78 7.84
CA ASN A 16 -11.00 -56.72 8.90
C ASN A 16 -9.68 -56.29 9.60
N PRO A 17 -9.68 -56.03 10.92
CA PRO A 17 -8.49 -55.65 11.68
C PRO A 17 -7.79 -56.88 12.26
N ARG A 18 -7.30 -57.79 11.41
CA ARG A 18 -6.37 -58.85 11.85
C ARG A 18 -5.42 -59.21 10.71
N LYS A 19 -4.25 -58.57 10.69
CA LYS A 19 -2.94 -59.09 10.22
C LYS A 19 -1.96 -57.91 10.00
N LEU A 20 -1.30 -57.46 11.07
CA LEU A 20 0.03 -56.82 10.97
C LEU A 20 1.03 -57.77 11.63
N LYS A 21 1.61 -58.67 10.82
CA LYS A 21 2.73 -59.56 11.20
C LYS A 21 3.72 -59.70 10.04
N ASP A 22 3.93 -58.63 9.29
CA ASP A 22 4.81 -58.63 8.13
C ASP A 22 5.91 -57.55 8.30
N PRO A 23 7.17 -57.92 8.60
CA PRO A 23 8.24 -56.98 8.96
C PRO A 23 8.54 -55.92 7.89
N GLY A 24 8.28 -56.23 6.61
CA GLY A 24 8.52 -55.29 5.50
C GLY A 24 7.49 -54.16 5.39
N LYS A 25 6.25 -54.37 5.85
CA LYS A 25 5.18 -53.35 5.76
C LYS A 25 5.19 -52.37 6.93
N LEU A 26 5.75 -52.78 8.07
CA LEU A 26 5.96 -51.90 9.22
C LEU A 26 7.04 -50.83 8.93
N LYS A 27 8.08 -51.19 8.17
CA LYS A 27 9.17 -50.29 7.78
C LYS A 27 8.68 -49.15 6.87
N ASN A 28 7.79 -49.45 5.92
CA ASN A 28 7.23 -48.44 5.02
C ASN A 28 6.21 -47.52 5.71
N PHE A 29 5.44 -48.04 6.68
CA PHE A 29 4.53 -47.22 7.49
C PHE A 29 5.29 -46.29 8.46
N LEU A 30 6.37 -46.79 9.07
CA LEU A 30 7.25 -45.97 9.93
C LEU A 30 7.99 -44.90 9.13
N ILE A 31 8.50 -45.21 7.93
CA ILE A 31 9.19 -44.23 7.06
C ILE A 31 8.21 -43.14 6.58
N PHE A 32 6.99 -43.50 6.18
CA PHE A 32 5.98 -42.51 5.78
C PHE A 32 5.51 -41.66 6.97
N GLY A 33 5.36 -42.25 8.16
CA GLY A 33 5.02 -41.52 9.38
C GLY A 33 6.13 -40.55 9.82
N LEU A 34 7.40 -40.93 9.66
CA LEU A 34 8.55 -40.08 9.98
C LEU A 34 8.68 -38.91 8.98
N ILE A 35 8.45 -39.15 7.69
CA ILE A 35 8.46 -38.09 6.66
C ILE A 35 7.27 -37.14 6.85
N PHE A 36 6.07 -37.66 7.13
CA PHE A 36 4.90 -36.82 7.40
C PHE A 36 5.08 -35.99 8.68
N SER A 37 5.64 -36.59 9.74
CA SER A 37 5.95 -35.89 10.98
C SER A 37 7.02 -34.81 10.78
N LEU A 38 8.09 -35.09 10.04
CA LEU A 38 9.13 -34.11 9.68
C LEU A 38 8.58 -32.95 8.85
N VAL A 39 7.66 -33.20 7.91
CA VAL A 39 7.00 -32.16 7.11
C VAL A 39 6.04 -31.33 7.98
N THR A 40 5.30 -31.94 8.90
CA THR A 40 4.44 -31.19 9.83
C THR A 40 5.24 -30.42 10.89
N PHE A 41 6.37 -30.94 11.36
CA PHE A 41 7.27 -30.22 12.27
C PHE A 41 7.92 -29.03 11.54
N TRP A 42 8.30 -29.19 10.27
CA TRP A 42 8.85 -28.13 9.43
C TRP A 42 7.84 -27.00 9.13
N ILE A 43 6.54 -27.30 9.10
CA ILE A 43 5.47 -26.29 8.91
C ILE A 43 5.13 -25.55 10.21
N PHE A 44 5.29 -26.17 11.38
CA PHE A 44 4.78 -25.63 12.66
C PHE A 44 5.84 -25.25 13.71
N SER A 45 7.13 -25.57 13.53
CA SER A 45 8.20 -25.13 14.45
C SER A 45 9.09 -24.07 13.77
N GLY A 46 8.86 -22.80 14.09
CA GLY A 46 9.60 -21.66 13.55
C GLY A 46 11.11 -21.71 13.83
N TRP A 47 11.86 -22.34 12.93
CA TRP A 47 13.33 -22.32 12.89
C TRP A 47 13.80 -21.52 11.66
N PRO A 48 14.80 -20.62 11.80
CA PRO A 48 15.16 -19.67 10.77
C PRO A 48 16.16 -20.25 9.75
N GLY A 49 15.98 -19.88 8.48
CA GLY A 49 17.08 -19.75 7.51
C GLY A 49 17.45 -20.96 6.65
N LEU A 50 16.86 -21.07 5.45
CA LEU A 50 17.56 -21.38 4.19
C LEU A 50 16.61 -21.19 3.00
N GLY A 51 16.75 -20.03 2.34
CA GLY A 51 15.84 -19.52 1.33
C GLY A 51 15.88 -20.26 0.00
N ARG A 52 14.76 -20.88 -0.36
CA ARG A 52 14.13 -20.66 -1.66
C ARG A 52 12.68 -20.26 -1.39
N LYS A 53 12.37 -18.98 -1.65
CA LYS A 53 11.01 -18.44 -1.59
C LYS A 53 10.13 -19.22 -2.58
N LEU A 54 9.45 -20.28 -2.12
CA LEU A 54 8.31 -20.80 -2.84
C LEU A 54 7.20 -19.78 -2.61
N SER A 55 7.06 -18.86 -3.56
CA SER A 55 5.95 -17.90 -3.58
C SER A 55 4.67 -18.70 -3.60
N VAL A 56 3.98 -18.78 -2.46
CA VAL A 56 2.58 -19.16 -2.44
C VAL A 56 1.89 -18.00 -3.15
N PRO A 57 1.27 -18.21 -4.33
CA PRO A 57 0.54 -17.13 -4.97
C PRO A 57 -0.47 -16.57 -3.97
N PRO A 58 -0.60 -15.24 -3.85
CA PRO A 58 -1.62 -14.66 -2.97
C PRO A 58 -2.96 -15.29 -3.32
N ALA A 59 -3.79 -15.54 -2.30
CA ALA A 59 -5.15 -16.01 -2.49
C ALA A 59 -5.79 -15.17 -3.60
N VAL A 60 -6.34 -15.83 -4.63
CA VAL A 60 -7.05 -15.14 -5.70
C VAL A 60 -8.19 -14.36 -5.05
N LYS A 61 -7.98 -13.04 -4.82
CA LYS A 61 -9.05 -12.13 -4.45
C LYS A 61 -10.06 -12.25 -5.58
N THR A 62 -11.22 -12.81 -5.27
CA THR A 62 -12.29 -12.96 -6.26
C THR A 62 -12.85 -11.57 -6.50
N VAL A 63 -12.35 -10.89 -7.53
CA VAL A 63 -12.86 -9.59 -8.00
C VAL A 63 -14.30 -9.83 -8.45
N ARG A 64 -15.25 -9.06 -7.91
CA ARG A 64 -16.63 -9.10 -8.42
C ARG A 64 -16.66 -8.33 -9.72
N ALA A 65 -17.38 -8.86 -10.70
CA ALA A 65 -17.59 -8.15 -11.96
C ALA A 65 -18.27 -6.81 -11.67
N SER A 66 -17.82 -5.75 -12.34
CA SER A 66 -18.41 -4.43 -12.30
C SER A 66 -18.58 -3.97 -13.75
N PRO A 67 -19.78 -3.57 -14.20
CA PRO A 67 -21.02 -3.54 -13.43
C PRO A 67 -21.59 -4.95 -13.15
N ASP A 68 -22.37 -5.08 -12.07
CA ASP A 68 -23.11 -6.29 -11.69
C ASP A 68 -24.63 -6.05 -11.77
N ILE A 69 -25.44 -7.12 -11.71
CA ILE A 69 -26.89 -7.06 -11.87
C ILE A 69 -27.60 -7.60 -10.62
N GLU A 70 -28.54 -6.82 -10.09
CA GLU A 70 -29.50 -7.25 -9.08
C GLU A 70 -30.83 -7.59 -9.75
N TYR A 71 -31.36 -8.79 -9.49
CA TYR A 71 -32.67 -9.23 -9.96
C TYR A 71 -33.69 -9.06 -8.83
N LEU A 72 -34.70 -8.21 -9.05
CA LEU A 72 -35.81 -8.02 -8.10
C LEU A 72 -37.14 -8.40 -8.74
N ARG A 73 -38.07 -8.90 -7.92
CA ARG A 73 -39.37 -9.40 -8.36
C ARG A 73 -40.52 -8.75 -7.58
N PRO A 74 -41.75 -8.77 -8.11
CA PRO A 74 -42.93 -8.49 -7.31
C PRO A 74 -43.07 -9.58 -6.24
N THR A 75 -43.81 -9.25 -5.18
CA THR A 75 -44.04 -10.14 -4.02
C THR A 75 -45.51 -10.34 -3.73
N ALA A 76 -46.38 -9.55 -4.37
CA ALA A 76 -47.81 -9.62 -4.23
C ALA A 76 -48.51 -9.47 -5.59
N TYR A 77 -49.76 -9.91 -5.64
CA TYR A 77 -50.64 -9.71 -6.76
C TYR A 77 -52.06 -9.45 -6.28
N THR A 78 -52.85 -8.84 -7.15
CA THR A 78 -54.31 -8.74 -7.05
C THR A 78 -54.89 -9.35 -8.32
N ASP A 79 -55.49 -10.53 -8.19
CA ASP A 79 -56.24 -11.21 -9.26
C ASP A 79 -57.69 -10.71 -9.21
N ALA A 80 -57.95 -9.59 -9.90
CA ALA A 80 -59.26 -8.96 -9.91
C ALA A 80 -60.28 -9.82 -10.68
N GLY A 81 -59.81 -10.59 -11.66
CA GLY A 81 -60.62 -11.53 -12.44
C GLY A 81 -60.93 -12.84 -11.73
N GLY A 82 -60.04 -13.30 -10.84
CA GLY A 82 -60.11 -14.66 -10.29
C GLY A 82 -59.84 -15.73 -11.36
N ARG A 83 -59.10 -15.37 -12.41
CA ARG A 83 -58.89 -16.18 -13.62
C ARG A 83 -57.43 -16.56 -13.86
N THR A 84 -56.55 -16.23 -12.92
CA THR A 84 -55.14 -16.61 -13.02
C THR A 84 -54.87 -17.84 -12.17
N THR A 85 -54.43 -18.92 -12.82
CA THR A 85 -53.99 -20.14 -12.16
C THR A 85 -52.55 -20.00 -11.71
N ASN A 86 -52.28 -20.28 -10.43
CA ASN A 86 -50.97 -20.15 -9.77
C ASN A 86 -50.26 -18.79 -10.00
N PRO A 87 -50.87 -17.65 -9.66
CA PRO A 87 -50.28 -16.32 -9.92
C PRO A 87 -48.87 -16.12 -9.39
N ALA A 88 -48.53 -16.75 -8.26
CA ALA A 88 -47.20 -16.66 -7.65
C ALA A 88 -46.07 -17.23 -8.51
N ASN A 89 -46.38 -18.08 -9.50
CA ASN A 89 -45.40 -18.61 -10.44
C ASN A 89 -44.86 -17.55 -11.41
N ALA A 90 -45.51 -16.39 -11.54
CA ALA A 90 -44.99 -15.28 -12.34
C ALA A 90 -43.81 -14.55 -11.67
N TYR A 91 -43.44 -14.91 -10.44
CA TYR A 91 -42.37 -14.25 -9.68
C TYR A 91 -41.68 -15.19 -8.68
N ASP A 92 -41.69 -16.50 -8.94
CA ASP A 92 -41.10 -17.48 -8.04
C ASP A 92 -39.56 -17.40 -7.97
N ASN A 93 -38.99 -17.95 -6.90
CA ASN A 93 -37.65 -17.58 -6.45
C ASN A 93 -36.55 -18.44 -7.08
N ALA A 94 -36.09 -18.11 -8.29
CA ALA A 94 -34.83 -18.62 -8.84
C ALA A 94 -33.71 -17.59 -8.78
N SER A 95 -32.48 -18.09 -8.67
CA SER A 95 -31.26 -17.27 -8.56
C SER A 95 -30.98 -16.41 -9.80
N VAL A 96 -31.46 -16.82 -10.98
CA VAL A 96 -31.33 -16.06 -12.24
C VAL A 96 -32.62 -16.28 -13.07
N PRO A 97 -33.36 -15.21 -13.43
CA PRO A 97 -34.55 -15.29 -14.29
C PRO A 97 -34.18 -15.57 -15.77
N PRO A 98 -35.12 -16.05 -16.60
CA PRO A 98 -36.51 -16.37 -16.29
C PRO A 98 -36.69 -17.81 -15.78
N ASN A 99 -37.80 -18.06 -15.09
CA ASN A 99 -38.18 -19.38 -14.58
C ASN A 99 -38.95 -20.21 -15.61
N ASP A 100 -39.06 -21.52 -15.38
CA ASP A 100 -39.78 -22.45 -16.25
C ASP A 100 -41.24 -22.72 -15.83
N THR A 101 -41.58 -22.42 -14.58
CA THR A 101 -42.94 -22.35 -14.04
C THR A 101 -43.66 -21.11 -14.58
N TYR A 102 -45.00 -21.15 -14.63
CA TYR A 102 -45.79 -20.01 -15.13
C TYR A 102 -47.11 -19.84 -14.38
N ALA A 103 -47.59 -18.59 -14.37
CA ALA A 103 -48.96 -18.22 -14.05
C ALA A 103 -49.76 -18.16 -15.35
N GLU A 104 -50.84 -18.92 -15.44
CA GLU A 104 -51.71 -18.96 -16.62
C GLU A 104 -52.91 -18.04 -16.38
N THR A 105 -53.06 -17.00 -17.18
CA THR A 105 -54.19 -16.05 -17.11
C THR A 105 -55.13 -16.30 -18.27
N ASP A 106 -56.38 -16.69 -17.99
CA ASP A 106 -57.44 -16.79 -19.00
C ASP A 106 -57.90 -15.39 -19.43
N THR A 107 -57.90 -15.18 -20.75
CA THR A 107 -58.17 -13.89 -21.39
C THR A 107 -59.48 -13.86 -22.17
N GLY A 108 -60.29 -14.92 -22.10
CA GLY A 108 -61.60 -15.01 -22.78
C GLY A 108 -62.73 -14.17 -22.16
N ALA A 109 -62.40 -13.10 -21.43
CA ALA A 109 -63.35 -12.20 -20.77
C ALA A 109 -62.85 -10.73 -20.75
N ASP A 110 -63.82 -9.80 -20.71
CA ASP A 110 -63.59 -8.36 -20.61
C ASP A 110 -63.19 -7.95 -19.18
N GLU A 111 -61.90 -8.03 -18.85
CA GLU A 111 -61.39 -7.70 -17.53
C GLU A 111 -60.14 -6.81 -17.61
N TYR A 112 -60.25 -5.61 -17.06
CA TYR A 112 -59.20 -4.59 -17.06
C TYR A 112 -58.97 -4.07 -15.63
N PRO A 113 -57.95 -4.57 -14.90
CA PRO A 113 -57.03 -5.67 -15.24
C PRO A 113 -57.62 -7.06 -14.98
N SER A 114 -57.11 -8.10 -15.67
CA SER A 114 -57.32 -9.49 -15.26
C SER A 114 -56.53 -9.78 -13.99
N ILE A 115 -55.24 -9.43 -13.98
CA ILE A 115 -54.36 -9.53 -12.80
C ILE A 115 -53.36 -8.36 -12.77
N THR A 116 -53.03 -7.90 -11.56
CA THR A 116 -51.96 -6.92 -11.31
C THR A 116 -50.94 -7.46 -10.33
N TYR A 117 -49.67 -7.48 -10.72
CA TYR A 117 -48.51 -7.73 -9.88
C TYR A 117 -47.95 -6.42 -9.33
N HIS A 118 -47.75 -6.37 -8.03
CA HIS A 118 -47.34 -5.16 -7.32
C HIS A 118 -46.52 -5.53 -6.07
N THR A 119 -46.08 -4.50 -5.33
CA THR A 119 -45.22 -4.64 -4.15
C THR A 119 -43.93 -5.37 -4.49
N TRP A 120 -42.86 -4.63 -4.72
CA TRP A 120 -41.60 -5.20 -5.14
C TRP A 120 -40.67 -5.47 -3.98
N GLN A 121 -39.74 -6.41 -4.18
CA GLN A 121 -38.56 -6.52 -3.33
C GLN A 121 -37.82 -5.18 -3.27
N THR A 122 -37.19 -4.89 -2.13
CA THR A 122 -36.46 -3.64 -1.93
C THR A 122 -35.04 -3.73 -2.53
N PRO A 123 -34.59 -2.73 -3.30
CA PRO A 123 -33.21 -2.63 -3.77
C PRO A 123 -32.17 -2.70 -2.65
N ASN A 124 -31.14 -3.51 -2.81
CA ASN A 124 -29.96 -3.51 -1.93
C ASN A 124 -28.91 -2.49 -2.40
N TYR A 125 -28.98 -2.04 -3.66
CA TYR A 125 -28.00 -1.15 -4.27
C TYR A 125 -28.66 0.07 -4.92
N THR A 126 -27.84 1.10 -5.19
CA THR A 126 -28.22 2.21 -6.08
C THR A 126 -27.86 1.84 -7.50
N TYR A 127 -28.82 1.95 -8.42
CA TYR A 127 -28.62 1.51 -9.80
C TYR A 127 -28.11 2.63 -10.70
N THR A 128 -27.32 2.24 -11.70
CA THR A 128 -26.92 3.07 -12.84
C THR A 128 -27.84 2.87 -14.05
N ALA A 129 -28.54 1.73 -14.10
CA ALA A 129 -29.59 1.43 -15.07
C ALA A 129 -30.61 0.47 -14.48
N LEU A 130 -31.87 0.57 -14.89
CA LEU A 130 -32.93 -0.33 -14.46
C LEU A 130 -33.80 -0.74 -15.66
N VAL A 131 -34.05 -2.03 -15.81
CA VAL A 131 -34.88 -2.58 -16.89
C VAL A 131 -35.95 -3.48 -16.28
N LEU A 132 -37.22 -3.24 -16.61
CA LEU A 132 -38.31 -4.18 -16.31
C LEU A 132 -38.41 -5.21 -17.43
N LYS A 133 -38.58 -6.48 -17.06
CA LYS A 133 -38.71 -7.60 -18.00
C LYS A 133 -39.87 -8.50 -17.61
N VAL A 134 -40.54 -9.03 -18.63
CA VAL A 134 -41.60 -10.03 -18.49
C VAL A 134 -41.38 -11.15 -19.49
N ASN A 135 -41.22 -12.39 -18.98
CA ASN A 135 -41.15 -13.59 -19.80
C ASN A 135 -42.54 -14.21 -19.91
N ARG A 136 -43.00 -14.40 -21.15
CA ARG A 136 -44.39 -14.77 -21.44
C ARG A 136 -44.54 -15.59 -22.72
N SER A 137 -45.62 -16.36 -22.81
CA SER A 137 -46.19 -16.90 -24.06
C SER A 137 -47.71 -16.70 -24.09
N SER A 138 -48.32 -16.84 -25.26
CA SER A 138 -49.78 -16.84 -25.39
C SER A 138 -50.26 -17.86 -26.41
N SER A 139 -51.44 -18.42 -26.19
CA SER A 139 -52.07 -19.39 -27.08
C SER A 139 -53.60 -19.29 -27.01
N GLY A 140 -54.30 -19.82 -28.02
CA GLY A 140 -55.78 -19.87 -28.03
C GLY A 140 -56.49 -18.62 -28.55
N HIS A 141 -55.77 -17.54 -28.86
CA HIS A 141 -56.36 -16.28 -29.32
C HIS A 141 -56.69 -16.36 -30.82
N SER A 142 -57.96 -16.12 -31.15
CA SER A 142 -58.48 -16.00 -32.52
C SER A 142 -58.93 -14.57 -32.83
N ASN A 143 -59.50 -13.88 -31.85
CA ASN A 143 -59.96 -12.51 -31.98
C ASN A 143 -59.91 -11.72 -30.66
N ASP A 144 -59.91 -12.40 -29.51
CA ASP A 144 -59.74 -11.75 -28.21
C ASP A 144 -58.31 -11.20 -28.11
N GLN A 145 -58.16 -10.07 -27.43
CA GLN A 145 -56.89 -9.35 -27.33
C GLN A 145 -56.34 -9.43 -25.92
N TRP A 146 -55.02 -9.47 -25.82
CA TRP A 146 -54.31 -9.42 -24.55
C TRP A 146 -53.11 -8.49 -24.67
N GLY A 147 -52.69 -7.91 -23.55
CA GLY A 147 -51.53 -7.05 -23.48
C GLY A 147 -50.95 -7.02 -22.08
N ILE A 148 -49.69 -6.61 -21.97
CA ILE A 148 -49.00 -6.45 -20.69
C ILE A 148 -48.67 -4.98 -20.56
N ALA A 149 -49.19 -4.36 -19.50
CA ALA A 149 -48.93 -2.98 -19.18
C ALA A 149 -48.14 -2.85 -17.88
N TYR A 150 -47.39 -1.77 -17.75
CA TYR A 150 -46.69 -1.40 -16.53
C TYR A 150 -47.03 0.04 -16.14
N SER A 151 -46.92 0.31 -14.84
CA SER A 151 -47.08 1.63 -14.26
C SER A 151 -45.90 1.93 -13.37
N THR A 152 -45.36 3.14 -13.48
CA THR A 152 -44.25 3.64 -12.66
C THR A 152 -44.71 4.56 -11.52
N ASP A 153 -46.02 4.72 -11.34
CA ASP A 153 -46.62 5.74 -10.45
C ASP A 153 -47.80 5.20 -9.63
N GLY A 154 -47.74 3.91 -9.26
CA GLY A 154 -48.72 3.29 -8.37
C GLY A 154 -50.05 2.95 -9.05
N GLY A 155 -50.06 2.82 -10.37
CA GLY A 155 -51.24 2.47 -11.16
C GLY A 155 -52.03 3.67 -11.69
N ASN A 156 -51.51 4.89 -11.59
CA ASN A 156 -52.19 6.09 -12.08
C ASN A 156 -52.08 6.22 -13.61
N ASN A 157 -50.92 5.90 -14.17
CA ASN A 157 -50.66 5.87 -15.60
C ASN A 157 -50.11 4.50 -16.03
N TRP A 158 -50.56 4.01 -17.18
CA TRP A 158 -50.18 2.72 -17.72
C TRP A 158 -49.61 2.85 -19.13
N ALA A 159 -48.52 2.14 -19.38
CA ALA A 159 -47.93 1.99 -20.70
C ALA A 159 -47.77 0.50 -21.03
N TYR A 160 -47.93 0.13 -22.29
CA TYR A 160 -47.77 -1.27 -22.71
C TYR A 160 -46.29 -1.61 -22.89
N ILE A 161 -45.83 -2.64 -22.19
CA ILE A 161 -44.55 -3.32 -22.46
C ILE A 161 -44.72 -4.38 -23.56
N ASP A 162 -45.93 -4.95 -23.65
CA ASP A 162 -46.40 -5.76 -24.78
C ASP A 162 -47.78 -5.23 -25.18
N SER A 163 -47.91 -4.69 -26.38
CA SER A 163 -49.14 -4.03 -26.84
C SER A 163 -50.29 -5.00 -26.97
N MET A 164 -51.52 -4.52 -26.71
CA MET A 164 -52.75 -5.28 -26.93
C MET A 164 -52.78 -5.90 -28.34
N SER A 165 -52.92 -7.22 -28.44
CA SER A 165 -53.01 -7.93 -29.71
C SER A 165 -53.75 -9.26 -29.57
N SER A 166 -54.28 -9.79 -30.66
CA SER A 166 -54.85 -11.15 -30.73
C SER A 166 -53.84 -12.19 -31.18
N ASN A 167 -52.54 -11.87 -31.14
CA ASN A 167 -51.50 -12.76 -31.62
C ASN A 167 -51.13 -13.79 -30.55
N ASN A 168 -50.99 -15.05 -31.00
CA ASN A 168 -50.35 -16.09 -30.21
C ASN A 168 -48.83 -15.91 -30.30
N VAL A 169 -48.15 -15.79 -29.17
CA VAL A 169 -46.70 -15.58 -29.13
C VAL A 169 -45.99 -16.77 -28.49
N ALA A 170 -44.89 -17.20 -29.10
CA ALA A 170 -43.98 -18.15 -28.49
C ALA A 170 -43.32 -17.54 -27.25
N ARG A 171 -42.84 -18.40 -26.33
CA ARG A 171 -42.14 -17.98 -25.12
C ARG A 171 -40.99 -17.04 -25.45
N GLY A 172 -40.97 -15.88 -24.81
CA GLY A 172 -39.90 -14.89 -24.96
C GLY A 172 -40.01 -13.79 -23.91
N THR A 173 -39.03 -12.90 -23.87
CA THR A 173 -38.98 -11.79 -22.91
C THR A 173 -39.24 -10.46 -23.61
N VAL A 174 -40.18 -9.68 -23.11
CA VAL A 174 -40.30 -8.25 -23.40
C VAL A 174 -39.65 -7.43 -22.31
N GLN A 175 -39.19 -6.24 -22.66
CA GLN A 175 -38.47 -5.39 -21.74
C GLN A 175 -38.73 -3.91 -22.00
N VAL A 176 -38.62 -3.11 -20.94
CA VAL A 176 -38.66 -1.65 -21.01
C VAL A 176 -37.62 -1.04 -20.07
N ILE A 177 -36.95 0.02 -20.52
CA ILE A 177 -36.00 0.76 -19.71
C ILE A 177 -36.78 1.68 -18.77
N LEU A 178 -36.50 1.58 -17.48
CA LEU A 178 -37.05 2.45 -16.45
C LEU A 178 -36.01 3.50 -16.05
N SER A 179 -36.43 4.50 -15.27
CA SER A 179 -35.47 5.36 -14.58
C SER A 179 -34.63 4.51 -13.63
N ALA A 180 -33.30 4.71 -13.59
CA ALA A 180 -32.43 4.03 -12.64
C ALA A 180 -32.80 4.34 -11.17
N SER A 181 -33.52 5.44 -10.94
CA SER A 181 -34.04 5.86 -9.63
C SER A 181 -35.54 5.54 -9.43
N GLN A 182 -36.12 4.68 -10.27
CA GLN A 182 -37.54 4.30 -10.13
C GLN A 182 -37.83 3.77 -8.73
N ASP A 183 -38.83 4.36 -8.06
CA ASP A 183 -39.38 3.81 -6.83
C ASP A 183 -40.16 2.53 -7.15
N LEU A 184 -39.60 1.39 -6.76
CA LEU A 184 -40.22 0.09 -7.00
C LEU A 184 -41.48 -0.16 -6.16
N SER A 185 -41.72 0.61 -5.09
CA SER A 185 -42.98 0.53 -4.35
C SER A 185 -44.18 1.02 -5.18
N GLN A 186 -43.91 1.85 -6.19
CA GLN A 186 -44.89 2.38 -7.13
C GLN A 186 -44.96 1.58 -8.44
N LEU A 187 -44.01 0.67 -8.69
CA LEU A 187 -43.97 -0.13 -9.90
C LEU A 187 -45.09 -1.20 -9.85
N GLN A 188 -45.87 -1.30 -10.93
CA GLN A 188 -46.88 -2.32 -11.09
C GLN A 188 -46.84 -2.89 -12.50
N VAL A 189 -47.23 -4.15 -12.66
CA VAL A 189 -47.36 -4.83 -13.96
C VAL A 189 -48.72 -5.51 -13.99
N LYS A 190 -49.49 -5.30 -15.05
CA LYS A 190 -50.81 -5.92 -15.21
C LYS A 190 -50.92 -6.65 -16.54
N ILE A 191 -51.79 -7.64 -16.57
CA ILE A 191 -52.26 -8.29 -17.77
C ILE A 191 -53.67 -7.77 -18.02
N ASP A 192 -53.87 -7.20 -19.20
CA ASP A 192 -55.17 -6.72 -19.68
C ASP A 192 -55.71 -7.71 -20.73
N SER A 193 -57.02 -7.97 -20.70
CA SER A 193 -57.72 -8.77 -21.71
C SER A 193 -58.98 -8.06 -22.22
N GLU A 194 -59.18 -8.11 -23.53
CA GLU A 194 -60.37 -7.61 -24.23
C GLU A 194 -61.03 -8.74 -24.98
N LYS A 195 -62.31 -8.99 -24.70
CA LYS A 195 -63.10 -9.96 -25.44
C LYS A 195 -63.78 -9.26 -26.61
N VAL A 196 -63.43 -9.68 -27.82
CA VAL A 196 -63.94 -9.04 -29.05
C VAL A 196 -65.19 -9.77 -29.59
N LEU A 197 -65.30 -11.09 -29.40
CA LEU A 197 -66.46 -11.94 -29.77
C LEU A 197 -66.68 -13.04 -28.72
N GLY A 198 -67.37 -14.16 -29.03
CA GLY A 198 -67.49 -15.28 -28.09
C GLY A 198 -66.12 -15.77 -27.62
N GLY A 199 -66.00 -16.24 -26.37
CA GLY A 199 -64.69 -16.56 -25.78
C GLY A 199 -63.98 -17.68 -26.54
N ASP A 200 -62.75 -17.44 -26.95
CA ASP A 200 -61.93 -18.38 -27.74
C ASP A 200 -61.02 -19.29 -26.91
N GLY A 201 -61.00 -19.09 -25.58
CA GLY A 201 -60.16 -19.86 -24.66
C GLY A 201 -58.69 -19.43 -24.68
N GLY A 202 -58.42 -18.19 -25.11
CA GLY A 202 -57.10 -17.59 -25.07
C GLY A 202 -56.49 -17.54 -23.67
N VAL A 203 -55.21 -17.87 -23.56
CA VAL A 203 -54.42 -17.79 -22.33
C VAL A 203 -53.13 -17.03 -22.54
N VAL A 204 -52.65 -16.40 -21.48
CA VAL A 204 -51.31 -15.81 -21.37
C VAL A 204 -50.57 -16.47 -20.23
N ASP A 205 -49.47 -17.15 -20.56
CA ASP A 205 -48.57 -17.75 -19.58
C ASP A 205 -47.49 -16.74 -19.23
N THR A 206 -47.41 -16.37 -17.96
CA THR A 206 -46.36 -15.48 -17.44
C THR A 206 -45.38 -16.30 -16.62
N TYR A 207 -44.15 -16.44 -17.14
CA TYR A 207 -43.10 -17.27 -16.54
C TYR A 207 -42.30 -16.54 -15.47
N ASP A 208 -42.00 -15.26 -15.69
CA ASP A 208 -41.29 -14.45 -14.69
C ASP A 208 -41.50 -12.95 -14.98
N ILE A 209 -41.57 -12.15 -13.92
CA ILE A 209 -41.62 -10.69 -13.93
C ILE A 209 -40.51 -10.22 -13.01
N TRP A 210 -39.53 -9.51 -13.56
CA TRP A 210 -38.40 -9.04 -12.79
C TRP A 210 -37.87 -7.70 -13.30
N THR A 211 -37.13 -7.01 -12.45
CA THR A 211 -36.27 -5.90 -12.85
C THR A 211 -34.80 -6.33 -12.79
N GLU A 212 -34.01 -5.85 -13.74
CA GLU A 212 -32.55 -5.91 -13.73
C GLU A 212 -32.00 -4.54 -13.36
N GLY A 213 -31.55 -4.39 -12.11
CA GLY A 213 -30.85 -3.22 -11.62
C GLY A 213 -29.34 -3.38 -11.82
N THR A 214 -28.76 -2.62 -12.75
CA THR A 214 -27.30 -2.58 -12.94
C THR A 214 -26.67 -1.67 -11.88
N TYR A 215 -25.64 -2.13 -11.18
CA TYR A 215 -24.93 -1.35 -10.16
C TYR A 215 -23.41 -1.54 -10.26
N THR A 216 -22.66 -0.58 -9.73
CA THR A 216 -21.19 -0.66 -9.62
C THR A 216 -20.81 -1.25 -8.27
N VAL A 217 -19.93 -2.24 -8.29
CA VAL A 217 -19.29 -2.78 -7.07
C VAL A 217 -17.95 -2.10 -6.92
N ASN A 218 -17.65 -1.56 -5.74
CA ASN A 218 -16.30 -1.08 -5.45
C ASN A 218 -15.34 -2.26 -5.29
N ASN A 219 -14.29 -2.31 -6.10
CA ASN A 219 -13.18 -3.21 -5.92
C ASN A 219 -12.06 -2.47 -5.16
N PRO A 220 -11.75 -2.85 -3.90
CA PRO A 220 -10.77 -2.10 -3.12
C PRO A 220 -9.38 -2.18 -3.77
N PRO A 221 -8.58 -1.11 -3.68
CA PRO A 221 -7.25 -1.10 -4.27
C PRO A 221 -6.30 -2.09 -3.57
N ALA A 222 -5.11 -2.24 -4.15
CA ALA A 222 -3.98 -2.94 -3.56
C ALA A 222 -2.70 -2.15 -3.82
N VAL A 223 -1.84 -2.01 -2.81
CA VAL A 223 -0.48 -1.48 -3.01
C VAL A 223 0.40 -2.67 -3.39
N ASP A 224 0.80 -2.75 -4.66
CA ASP A 224 1.51 -3.89 -5.24
C ASP A 224 3.00 -3.86 -4.92
N SER A 225 3.59 -2.67 -4.93
CA SER A 225 4.99 -2.45 -4.61
C SER A 225 5.22 -1.07 -4.01
N VAL A 226 6.21 -1.01 -3.13
CA VAL A 226 6.80 0.21 -2.56
C VAL A 226 8.30 0.02 -2.57
N ASN A 227 9.06 1.04 -2.97
CA ASN A 227 10.51 1.01 -3.07
C ASN A 227 11.11 2.37 -2.69
N LEU A 228 11.87 2.43 -1.61
CA LEU A 228 12.62 3.61 -1.18
C LEU A 228 14.02 3.58 -1.82
N THR A 229 14.48 4.72 -2.32
CA THR A 229 15.79 4.87 -2.98
C THR A 229 16.45 6.20 -2.61
N PRO A 230 17.79 6.31 -2.68
CA PRO A 230 18.76 5.28 -3.06
C PRO A 230 18.94 4.16 -2.01
N ASP A 231 19.59 3.08 -2.42
CA ASP A 231 20.03 1.97 -1.55
C ASP A 231 21.53 1.69 -1.80
N PRO A 232 22.43 1.96 -0.83
CA PRO A 232 22.17 2.56 0.47
C PRO A 232 21.90 4.07 0.40
N ILE A 233 21.37 4.64 1.49
CA ILE A 233 21.22 6.09 1.67
C ILE A 233 22.52 6.67 2.22
N ASN A 234 23.15 7.56 1.46
CA ASN A 234 24.34 8.30 1.86
C ASN A 234 24.00 9.77 2.07
N LEU A 235 24.09 10.25 3.32
CA LEU A 235 23.78 11.62 3.66
C LEU A 235 24.87 12.59 3.15
N SER A 236 24.48 13.85 2.97
CA SER A 236 25.38 14.97 2.68
C SER A 236 25.55 15.83 3.93
N GLU A 237 26.78 16.22 4.25
CA GLU A 237 27.10 16.94 5.49
C GLU A 237 26.37 18.28 5.60
N ASN A 238 25.90 18.60 6.82
CA ASN A 238 25.25 19.87 7.18
C ASN A 238 24.12 20.34 6.24
N THR A 239 23.47 19.43 5.52
CA THR A 239 22.41 19.72 4.56
C THR A 239 21.39 18.59 4.53
N THR A 240 20.59 18.48 3.46
CA THR A 240 19.66 17.39 3.25
C THR A 240 20.07 16.48 2.09
N THR A 241 19.63 15.23 2.15
CA THR A 241 19.71 14.26 1.05
C THR A 241 18.31 13.84 0.63
N THR A 242 18.00 14.06 -0.65
CA THR A 242 16.70 13.66 -1.20
C THR A 242 16.65 12.14 -1.36
N VAL A 243 15.61 11.54 -0.81
CA VAL A 243 15.23 10.14 -1.04
C VAL A 243 13.87 10.08 -1.74
N THR A 244 13.68 9.04 -2.55
CA THR A 244 12.49 8.84 -3.37
C THR A 244 11.82 7.52 -3.03
N CYS A 245 10.54 7.59 -2.65
CA CYS A 245 9.68 6.44 -2.49
C CYS A 245 8.76 6.30 -3.71
N ALA A 246 8.89 5.19 -4.45
CA ALA A 246 8.04 4.87 -5.59
C ALA A 246 7.05 3.77 -5.20
N ALA A 247 5.77 3.96 -5.56
CA ALA A 247 4.71 3.00 -5.29
C ALA A 247 3.89 2.68 -6.53
N THR A 248 3.49 1.41 -6.65
CA THR A 248 2.52 0.93 -7.63
C THR A 248 1.27 0.46 -6.90
N VAL A 249 0.11 0.98 -7.30
CA VAL A 249 -1.19 0.63 -6.75
C VAL A 249 -2.05 0.07 -7.87
N SER A 250 -2.67 -1.09 -7.67
CA SER A 250 -3.66 -1.66 -8.57
C SER A 250 -5.07 -1.46 -8.05
N ASP A 251 -6.00 -1.23 -8.97
CA ASP A 251 -7.44 -1.15 -8.70
C ASP A 251 -8.20 -1.75 -9.89
N ALA A 252 -9.12 -2.68 -9.62
CA ALA A 252 -9.86 -3.36 -10.68
C ALA A 252 -10.91 -2.45 -11.34
N ASP A 253 -11.34 -1.38 -10.67
CA ASP A 253 -12.22 -0.35 -11.21
C ASP A 253 -11.47 0.70 -12.05
N GLY A 254 -10.13 0.61 -12.09
CA GLY A 254 -9.23 1.43 -12.91
C GLY A 254 -8.26 2.26 -12.07
N GLY A 255 -7.01 2.45 -12.50
CA GLY A 255 -6.02 3.21 -11.74
C GLY A 255 -6.39 4.69 -11.55
N ASN A 256 -7.27 5.22 -12.41
CA ASN A 256 -7.82 6.57 -12.31
C ASN A 256 -8.90 6.72 -11.23
N THR A 257 -9.35 5.63 -10.59
CA THR A 257 -10.26 5.71 -9.43
C THR A 257 -9.52 6.05 -8.14
N ILE A 258 -8.19 5.91 -8.09
CA ILE A 258 -7.38 6.30 -6.94
C ILE A 258 -7.40 7.82 -6.78
N THR A 259 -7.98 8.30 -5.67
CA THR A 259 -8.17 9.73 -5.40
C THR A 259 -7.08 10.34 -4.54
N SER A 260 -6.42 9.53 -3.71
CA SER A 260 -5.31 9.98 -2.88
C SER A 260 -4.33 8.87 -2.60
N ALA A 261 -3.05 9.22 -2.52
CA ALA A 261 -2.02 8.41 -1.92
C ALA A 261 -1.16 9.29 -0.99
N THR A 262 -0.71 8.73 0.12
CA THR A 262 0.15 9.40 1.10
C THR A 262 1.21 8.44 1.56
N ALA A 263 2.42 8.94 1.84
CA ALA A 263 3.53 8.13 2.32
C ALA A 263 4.07 8.61 3.67
N THR A 264 4.72 7.70 4.38
CA THR A 264 5.59 7.99 5.53
C THR A 264 6.94 7.36 5.25
N VAL A 265 8.02 8.13 5.34
CA VAL A 265 9.40 7.62 5.31
C VAL A 265 9.93 7.64 6.74
N TYR A 266 10.41 6.50 7.24
CA TYR A 266 10.73 6.34 8.66
C TYR A 266 11.76 5.24 8.92
N ARG A 267 12.47 5.31 10.04
CA ARG A 267 13.29 4.20 10.54
C ARG A 267 12.41 3.11 11.14
N SER A 268 12.63 1.85 10.77
CA SER A 268 11.71 0.75 11.07
C SER A 268 11.38 0.56 12.56
N GLY A 269 12.27 0.92 13.47
CA GLY A 269 12.03 0.85 14.92
C GLY A 269 11.04 1.88 15.48
N VAL A 270 10.73 2.97 14.77
CA VAL A 270 9.71 3.95 15.22
C VAL A 270 8.31 3.68 14.66
N GLY A 271 8.21 2.85 13.62
CA GLY A 271 6.95 2.48 12.96
C GLY A 271 6.31 3.58 12.10
N TYR A 272 5.42 3.21 11.19
CA TYR A 272 4.84 4.12 10.18
C TYR A 272 3.92 5.22 10.76
N SER A 273 3.43 5.05 11.98
CA SER A 273 2.56 6.01 12.67
C SER A 273 3.35 6.99 13.54
N CYS A 274 4.65 7.12 13.30
CA CYS A 274 5.55 8.00 14.03
C CYS A 274 5.15 9.48 13.87
N ALA A 275 5.49 10.29 14.88
CA ALA A 275 5.36 11.74 14.80
C ALA A 275 6.54 12.32 13.99
N ALA A 276 6.31 13.45 13.33
CA ALA A 276 7.35 14.14 12.56
C ALA A 276 8.59 14.39 13.42
N ASN A 277 9.73 13.89 12.96
CA ASN A 277 11.01 13.99 13.63
C ASN A 277 12.12 13.82 12.59
N ASP A 278 12.93 14.86 12.42
CA ASP A 278 14.03 14.90 11.45
C ASP A 278 15.06 13.77 11.63
N ASN A 279 15.12 13.16 12.81
CA ASN A 279 16.01 12.02 13.06
C ASN A 279 15.51 10.70 12.45
N ASN A 280 14.20 10.48 12.34
CA ASN A 280 13.66 9.14 12.08
C ASN A 280 12.27 9.03 11.48
N CYS A 281 11.56 10.14 11.22
CA CYS A 281 10.19 10.09 10.75
C CYS A 281 9.74 11.31 9.96
N TYR A 282 9.30 11.07 8.72
CA TYR A 282 8.74 12.04 7.81
C TYR A 282 7.34 11.59 7.35
N PRO A 283 6.28 11.94 8.10
CA PRO A 283 4.91 11.49 7.81
C PRO A 283 4.16 12.42 6.85
N ASN A 284 3.02 11.94 6.34
CA ASN A 284 2.07 12.70 5.52
C ASN A 284 2.64 13.28 4.22
N ILE A 285 3.58 12.55 3.60
CA ILE A 285 4.19 12.95 2.33
C ILE A 285 3.16 12.78 1.21
N THR A 286 2.91 13.85 0.46
CA THR A 286 2.08 13.80 -0.75
C THR A 286 2.93 13.44 -1.97
N PRO A 287 2.37 12.78 -3.00
CA PRO A 287 3.12 12.44 -4.19
C PRO A 287 3.64 13.71 -4.89
N SER A 288 4.92 13.73 -5.27
CA SER A 288 5.50 14.76 -6.12
C SER A 288 5.21 14.51 -7.61
N ALA A 289 4.92 13.25 -7.98
CA ALA A 289 4.43 12.89 -9.30
C ALA A 289 3.46 11.70 -9.23
N THR A 290 2.50 11.69 -10.15
CA THR A 290 1.54 10.59 -10.32
C THR A 290 1.30 10.30 -11.79
N SER A 291 1.03 9.04 -12.12
CA SER A 291 0.54 8.65 -13.45
C SER A 291 -0.39 7.44 -13.36
N THR A 292 -1.20 7.21 -14.39
CA THR A 292 -2.15 6.10 -14.44
C THR A 292 -2.08 5.37 -15.77
N SER A 293 -2.17 4.04 -15.74
CA SER A 293 -2.24 3.21 -16.94
C SER A 293 -3.10 1.98 -16.69
N GLY A 294 -4.24 1.89 -17.39
CA GLY A 294 -5.22 0.82 -17.18
C GLY A 294 -5.67 0.75 -15.71
N ASN A 295 -5.41 -0.38 -15.08
CA ASN A 295 -5.77 -0.66 -13.69
C ASN A 295 -4.72 -0.20 -12.67
N TYR A 296 -3.67 0.51 -13.10
CA TYR A 296 -2.55 0.89 -12.23
C TYR A 296 -2.45 2.39 -12.03
N PHE A 297 -2.17 2.78 -10.80
CA PHE A 297 -1.79 4.10 -10.35
C PHE A 297 -0.35 4.05 -9.84
N TYR A 298 0.50 4.93 -10.37
CA TYR A 298 1.89 5.06 -9.96
C TYR A 298 2.05 6.37 -9.21
N ALA A 299 2.64 6.32 -8.02
CA ALA A 299 2.97 7.48 -7.21
C ALA A 299 4.46 7.53 -6.90
N THR A 300 5.02 8.72 -6.97
CA THR A 300 6.39 9.02 -6.53
C THR A 300 6.31 10.06 -5.44
N PHE A 301 6.96 9.79 -4.32
CA PHE A 301 7.07 10.65 -3.15
C PHE A 301 8.55 11.01 -2.97
N THR A 302 8.83 12.29 -2.76
CA THR A 302 10.20 12.78 -2.52
C THR A 302 10.25 13.43 -1.15
N VAL A 303 11.30 13.11 -0.38
CA VAL A 303 11.54 13.72 0.93
C VAL A 303 13.02 13.99 1.10
N ASP A 304 13.35 15.09 1.77
CA ASP A 304 14.70 15.52 2.05
C ASP A 304 15.05 15.12 3.49
N LEU A 305 15.92 14.10 3.65
CA LEU A 305 16.40 13.67 4.96
C LEU A 305 17.49 14.62 5.45
N TRP A 306 17.43 15.04 6.70
CA TRP A 306 18.46 15.88 7.30
C TRP A 306 19.75 15.11 7.54
N PHE A 307 20.89 15.80 7.47
CA PHE A 307 22.22 15.19 7.69
C PHE A 307 22.35 14.49 9.04
N HIS A 308 21.52 14.78 10.03
CA HIS A 308 21.53 14.13 11.34
C HIS A 308 20.51 12.98 11.47
N ALA A 309 19.94 12.49 10.36
CA ALA A 309 19.10 11.31 10.36
C ALA A 309 19.84 10.07 10.91
N GLU A 310 19.14 9.24 11.67
CA GLU A 310 19.73 8.12 12.42
C GLU A 310 20.24 7.01 11.48
N PRO A 311 21.53 6.62 11.59
CA PRO A 311 22.08 5.54 10.77
C PRO A 311 21.49 4.18 11.16
N THR A 312 21.47 3.27 10.19
CA THR A 312 21.03 1.87 10.37
C THR A 312 22.04 0.86 9.82
N ASP A 313 23.22 1.32 9.42
CA ASP A 313 24.29 0.47 8.92
C ASP A 313 25.00 -0.30 10.04
N GLU A 314 26.01 -1.10 9.67
CA GLU A 314 26.83 -1.89 10.61
C GLU A 314 27.90 -1.03 11.33
N GLY A 315 27.83 0.30 11.27
CA GLY A 315 28.76 1.19 11.97
C GLY A 315 28.68 1.06 13.49
N ASP A 316 29.76 1.41 14.18
CA ASP A 316 29.88 1.23 15.63
C ASP A 316 28.79 2.00 16.40
N TYR A 317 28.52 3.24 16.02
CA TYR A 317 27.47 4.05 16.65
C TYR A 317 26.08 3.43 16.43
N ALA A 318 25.73 3.07 15.19
CA ALA A 318 24.46 2.43 14.88
C ALA A 318 24.29 1.09 15.63
N THR A 319 25.38 0.33 15.78
CA THR A 319 25.41 -0.92 16.55
C THR A 319 25.22 -0.68 18.05
N ALA A 320 25.89 0.33 18.62
CA ALA A 320 25.76 0.70 20.03
C ALA A 320 24.32 1.14 20.37
N GLN A 321 23.64 1.81 19.43
CA GLN A 321 22.23 2.18 19.58
C GLN A 321 21.24 1.04 19.26
N GLY A 322 21.73 -0.09 18.73
CA GLY A 322 20.90 -1.21 18.24
C GLY A 322 20.11 -0.89 16.96
N TRP A 323 20.48 0.18 16.25
CA TRP A 323 19.83 0.62 15.02
C TRP A 323 20.32 -0.13 13.79
N ASN A 324 21.47 -0.81 13.86
CA ASN A 324 22.02 -1.69 12.84
C ASN A 324 21.14 -2.93 12.51
N THR A 325 20.09 -3.17 13.28
CA THR A 325 19.09 -4.23 13.02
C THR A 325 17.81 -3.70 12.37
N GLN A 326 17.82 -2.42 12.03
CA GLN A 326 16.69 -1.66 11.49
C GLN A 326 17.02 -1.17 10.09
N THR A 327 16.05 -0.56 9.42
CA THR A 327 16.23 -0.03 8.07
C THR A 327 15.38 1.23 7.90
N TRP A 328 15.67 2.04 6.88
CA TRP A 328 14.78 3.12 6.47
C TRP A 328 13.72 2.59 5.51
N GLN A 329 12.45 2.86 5.80
CA GLN A 329 11.32 2.29 5.10
C GLN A 329 10.40 3.38 4.57
N CYS A 330 9.70 3.07 3.49
CA CYS A 330 8.53 3.82 3.06
C CYS A 330 7.26 2.99 3.29
N TYR A 331 6.24 3.63 3.86
CA TYR A 331 4.89 3.10 4.00
C TYR A 331 3.93 3.96 3.20
N VAL A 332 3.06 3.35 2.40
CA VAL A 332 2.12 4.03 1.52
C VAL A 332 0.70 3.62 1.86
N ILE A 333 -0.19 4.61 1.92
CA ILE A 333 -1.64 4.44 1.98
C ILE A 333 -2.23 4.99 0.68
N ALA A 334 -3.05 4.21 0.00
CA ALA A 334 -3.82 4.63 -1.18
C ALA A 334 -5.32 4.52 -0.90
N LYS A 335 -6.12 5.39 -1.52
CA LYS A 335 -7.58 5.44 -1.36
C LYS A 335 -8.26 5.65 -2.71
N ASP A 336 -9.29 4.86 -2.99
CA ASP A 336 -10.11 4.98 -4.19
C ASP A 336 -11.19 6.08 -4.06
N ASN A 337 -12.00 6.28 -5.11
CA ASN A 337 -13.07 7.28 -5.18
C ASN A 337 -14.34 6.89 -4.44
N GLN A 338 -14.45 5.63 -4.01
CA GLN A 338 -15.55 5.07 -3.24
C GLN A 338 -15.20 4.93 -1.75
N GLY A 339 -13.97 5.30 -1.38
CA GLY A 339 -13.46 5.40 -0.03
C GLY A 339 -12.73 4.18 0.51
N ALA A 340 -12.55 3.10 -0.26
CA ALA A 340 -11.76 1.98 0.22
C ALA A 340 -10.26 2.29 0.15
N THR A 341 -9.50 1.66 1.05
CA THR A 341 -8.08 1.95 1.26
C THR A 341 -7.22 0.71 1.14
N ALA A 342 -6.01 0.89 0.66
CA ALA A 342 -4.96 -0.12 0.64
C ALA A 342 -3.67 0.44 1.20
N THR A 343 -2.81 -0.44 1.71
CA THR A 343 -1.54 -0.07 2.32
C THR A 343 -0.43 -0.99 1.87
N GLY A 344 0.80 -0.48 1.78
CA GLY A 344 1.98 -1.27 1.50
C GLY A 344 3.22 -0.67 2.15
N THR A 345 4.18 -1.52 2.49
CA THR A 345 5.50 -1.12 2.99
C THR A 345 6.56 -1.58 2.01
N ASP A 346 7.67 -0.87 1.97
CA ASP A 346 8.86 -1.28 1.25
C ASP A 346 9.25 -2.74 1.53
N SER A 347 9.50 -3.49 0.47
CA SER A 347 9.87 -4.91 0.53
C SER A 347 11.38 -5.14 0.59
N THR A 348 12.17 -4.15 0.20
CA THR A 348 13.65 -4.16 0.20
C THR A 348 14.15 -2.80 0.70
N PRO A 349 13.90 -2.49 1.98
CA PRO A 349 14.22 -1.19 2.54
C PRO A 349 15.75 -0.97 2.65
N PRO A 350 16.26 0.21 2.27
CA PRO A 350 17.68 0.53 2.34
C PRO A 350 18.17 0.78 3.77
N ASP A 351 19.48 0.64 3.95
CA ASP A 351 20.19 1.16 5.12
C ASP A 351 20.61 2.62 4.93
N LEU A 352 20.65 3.36 6.04
CA LEU A 352 21.25 4.68 6.10
C LEU A 352 22.65 4.57 6.67
N ASN A 353 23.63 5.00 5.89
CA ASN A 353 25.03 4.92 6.26
C ASN A 353 25.41 5.98 7.30
N THR A 354 26.34 5.61 8.17
CA THR A 354 27.02 6.52 9.07
C THR A 354 27.83 7.54 8.24
N LEU A 355 27.70 8.82 8.59
CA LEU A 355 28.38 9.96 8.01
C LEU A 355 29.28 10.59 9.07
N LEU A 356 30.58 10.32 8.96
CA LEU A 356 31.62 11.05 9.70
C LEU A 356 32.00 12.30 8.90
N ALA A 357 31.65 13.48 9.42
CA ALA A 357 31.94 14.74 8.76
C ALA A 357 32.11 15.85 9.80
N LEU A 358 33.02 16.79 9.48
CA LEU A 358 33.28 17.96 10.30
C LEU A 358 33.53 19.20 9.44
N THR A 359 33.31 20.35 10.03
CA THR A 359 33.88 21.63 9.58
C THR A 359 34.78 22.18 10.67
N VAL A 360 35.90 22.80 10.31
CA VAL A 360 36.87 23.36 11.27
C VAL A 360 37.20 24.80 10.92
N THR A 361 37.55 25.61 11.92
CA THR A 361 38.11 26.95 11.70
C THR A 361 39.32 26.85 10.75
N PRO A 362 39.32 27.60 9.62
CA PRO A 362 40.25 27.33 8.52
C PRO A 362 41.67 27.87 8.75
N THR A 363 41.93 28.61 9.83
CA THR A 363 43.21 29.26 10.06
C THR A 363 43.49 29.37 11.55
N ILE A 364 44.75 29.10 11.90
CA ILE A 364 45.33 29.40 13.21
C ILE A 364 46.33 30.53 12.99
N ASP A 365 46.11 31.69 13.60
CA ASP A 365 47.00 32.85 13.49
C ASP A 365 47.62 33.15 14.86
N TYR A 366 48.89 32.77 15.03
CA TYR A 366 49.64 33.02 16.26
C TYR A 366 50.18 34.47 16.36
N GLY A 367 49.91 35.32 15.35
CA GLY A 367 50.36 36.70 15.30
C GLY A 367 51.87 36.86 15.12
N THR A 368 52.43 37.94 15.69
CA THR A 368 53.86 38.25 15.61
C THR A 368 54.57 37.86 16.90
N LEU A 369 55.51 36.93 16.79
CA LEU A 369 56.31 36.41 17.90
C LEU A 369 57.81 36.57 17.58
N ALA A 370 58.62 36.90 18.59
CA ALA A 370 60.06 36.99 18.45
C ALA A 370 60.72 35.59 18.51
N GLY A 371 61.94 35.46 17.99
CA GLY A 371 62.76 34.25 18.20
C GLY A 371 62.91 33.95 19.69
N GLY A 372 62.61 32.71 20.10
CA GLY A 372 62.64 32.27 21.49
C GLY A 372 61.39 32.62 22.31
N ALA A 373 60.41 33.30 21.72
CA ALA A 373 59.14 33.59 22.37
C ALA A 373 58.14 32.43 22.21
N THR A 374 57.14 32.40 23.08
CA THR A 374 55.99 31.50 22.99
C THR A 374 54.72 32.32 22.82
N SER A 375 53.66 31.74 22.26
CA SER A 375 52.36 32.41 22.24
C SER A 375 51.92 32.74 23.66
N SER A 376 51.36 33.93 23.85
CA SER A 376 50.94 34.42 25.18
C SER A 376 49.56 33.94 25.61
N ALA A 377 48.73 33.56 24.63
CA ALA A 377 47.41 32.97 24.79
C ALA A 377 47.26 31.76 23.87
N SER A 378 46.21 30.97 24.11
CA SER A 378 45.81 29.91 23.20
C SER A 378 45.02 30.50 22.04
N GLU A 379 45.39 30.13 20.81
CA GLU A 379 44.54 30.33 19.65
C GLU A 379 43.50 29.22 19.61
N ILE A 380 42.26 29.53 19.26
CA ILE A 380 41.16 28.57 19.32
C ILE A 380 40.72 28.24 17.90
N ILE A 381 40.67 26.95 17.58
CA ILE A 381 39.88 26.46 16.45
C ILE A 381 38.67 25.74 17.00
N THR A 382 37.54 25.90 16.31
CA THR A 382 36.31 25.19 16.63
C THR A 382 36.11 24.11 15.58
N VAL A 383 35.96 22.86 16.02
CA VAL A 383 35.53 21.72 15.22
C VAL A 383 34.02 21.59 15.40
N THR A 384 33.26 21.64 14.32
CA THR A 384 31.80 21.44 14.32
C THR A 384 31.48 20.12 13.65
N THR A 385 30.74 19.24 14.33
CA THR A 385 30.30 17.96 13.78
C THR A 385 29.21 18.21 12.74
N THR A 386 29.48 17.89 11.48
CA THR A 386 28.54 18.06 10.36
C THR A 386 28.00 16.74 9.83
N GLY A 387 28.35 15.64 10.49
CA GLY A 387 27.87 14.28 10.24
C GLY A 387 26.66 13.87 11.07
N ASN A 388 26.28 12.59 10.99
CA ASN A 388 25.08 12.04 11.65
C ASN A 388 25.36 11.25 12.94
N VAL A 389 26.59 11.25 13.40
CA VAL A 389 27.07 10.55 14.61
C VAL A 389 28.06 11.44 15.37
N PRO A 390 28.33 11.17 16.67
CA PRO A 390 29.48 11.75 17.36
C PRO A 390 30.77 11.42 16.62
N ILE A 391 31.76 12.30 16.76
CA ILE A 391 33.07 12.14 16.15
C ILE A 391 34.18 12.48 17.14
N ASP A 392 35.30 11.82 16.94
CA ASP A 392 36.60 12.27 17.39
C ASP A 392 37.39 12.84 16.21
N VAL A 393 38.59 13.36 16.49
CA VAL A 393 39.49 13.80 15.42
C VAL A 393 40.85 13.17 15.53
N GLU A 394 41.51 13.01 14.39
CA GLU A 394 42.96 12.83 14.34
C GLU A 394 43.64 14.11 13.85
N LEU A 395 44.72 14.50 14.53
CA LEU A 395 45.48 15.70 14.25
C LEU A 395 46.86 15.35 13.70
N SER A 396 47.27 16.04 12.63
CA SER A 396 48.65 16.03 12.14
C SER A 396 48.99 17.37 11.49
N GLY A 397 50.27 17.61 11.23
CA GLY A 397 50.65 18.80 10.47
C GLY A 397 52.02 18.73 9.81
N THR A 398 52.44 19.85 9.27
CA THR A 398 53.75 20.04 8.64
C THR A 398 54.57 21.07 9.39
N ASP A 399 55.88 21.04 9.20
CA ASP A 399 56.73 22.18 9.56
C ASP A 399 56.19 23.46 8.92
N MET A 400 56.27 24.58 9.65
CA MET A 400 55.95 25.88 9.07
C MET A 400 57.18 26.38 8.32
N THR A 401 56.98 26.79 7.07
CA THR A 401 58.06 27.24 6.19
C THR A 401 58.03 28.75 6.03
N SER A 402 59.20 29.38 6.08
CA SER A 402 59.33 30.81 5.81
C SER A 402 58.96 31.12 4.36
N THR A 403 58.21 32.19 4.14
CA THR A 403 57.91 32.69 2.77
C THR A 403 59.08 33.47 2.16
N SER A 404 60.10 33.81 2.96
CA SER A 404 61.22 34.69 2.56
C SER A 404 62.60 34.06 2.71
N THR A 405 62.73 32.96 3.45
CA THR A 405 63.98 32.24 3.69
C THR A 405 63.76 30.73 3.56
N THR A 406 64.82 29.92 3.70
CA THR A 406 64.71 28.45 3.75
C THR A 406 64.50 27.91 5.16
N SER A 407 64.30 28.79 6.13
CA SER A 407 64.17 28.44 7.55
C SER A 407 62.79 27.86 7.83
N THR A 408 62.72 26.93 8.77
CA THR A 408 61.48 26.26 9.17
C THR A 408 61.27 26.36 10.68
N ILE A 409 60.02 26.35 11.10
CA ILE A 409 59.62 26.09 12.49
C ILE A 409 59.11 24.64 12.51
N PRO A 410 59.76 23.72 13.24
CA PRO A 410 59.35 22.31 13.27
C PRO A 410 57.90 22.14 13.72
N VAL A 411 57.18 21.15 13.17
CA VAL A 411 55.76 20.88 13.49
C VAL A 411 55.52 20.73 15.00
N GLY A 412 56.44 20.09 15.71
CA GLY A 412 56.37 19.89 17.17
C GLY A 412 56.56 21.16 18.00
N GLN A 413 56.80 22.31 17.37
CA GLN A 413 56.70 23.59 18.06
C GLN A 413 55.25 24.06 18.22
N GLN A 414 54.30 23.47 17.50
CA GLN A 414 52.87 23.70 17.71
C GLN A 414 52.35 22.65 18.71
N GLU A 415 51.59 23.11 19.71
CA GLU A 415 50.99 22.26 20.72
C GLU A 415 49.47 22.45 20.74
N TYR A 416 48.72 21.38 21.00
CA TYR A 416 47.26 21.40 21.11
C TYR A 416 46.76 20.82 22.44
N ALA A 417 45.57 21.26 22.86
CA ALA A 417 44.87 20.77 24.05
C ALA A 417 43.34 21.02 23.95
N LEU A 418 42.55 20.35 24.80
CA LEU A 418 41.09 20.53 24.93
C LEU A 418 40.68 21.65 25.90
N SER A 419 41.66 22.33 26.48
CA SER A 419 41.45 23.50 27.33
C SER A 419 42.64 24.44 27.18
N SER A 420 42.49 25.70 27.56
CA SER A 420 43.60 26.64 27.49
C SER A 420 44.75 26.19 28.41
N VAL A 421 45.95 26.11 27.83
CA VAL A 421 47.19 25.72 28.48
C VAL A 421 48.31 26.69 28.12
N ASP A 422 49.33 26.74 28.98
CA ASP A 422 50.60 27.37 28.64
C ASP A 422 51.39 26.50 27.67
N TYR A 423 52.25 27.14 26.87
CA TYR A 423 53.18 26.42 25.99
C TYR A 423 54.13 25.53 26.82
N GLY A 424 54.38 24.31 26.35
CA GLY A 424 55.11 23.26 27.03
C GLY A 424 54.24 22.35 27.90
N SER A 425 52.93 22.62 28.00
CA SER A 425 51.97 21.79 28.74
C SER A 425 50.92 21.13 27.83
N GLY A 426 50.89 21.48 26.54
CA GLY A 426 50.02 20.84 25.55
C GLY A 426 50.64 19.56 25.00
N THR A 427 49.99 19.00 23.97
CA THR A 427 50.51 17.88 23.20
C THR A 427 51.18 18.40 21.95
N ASP A 428 52.45 18.07 21.74
CA ASP A 428 53.19 18.43 20.53
C ASP A 428 52.51 17.85 19.28
N LEU A 429 52.27 18.70 18.28
CA LEU A 429 51.82 18.25 16.97
C LEU A 429 52.93 17.48 16.26
N SER A 430 52.55 16.44 15.53
CA SER A 430 53.50 15.66 14.73
C SER A 430 53.04 15.53 13.28
N GLY A 431 53.93 15.06 12.42
CA GLY A 431 53.58 14.68 11.05
C GLY A 431 52.77 13.38 10.94
N THR A 432 52.49 12.70 12.05
CA THR A 432 51.71 11.47 12.11
C THR A 432 50.34 11.74 12.74
N PRO A 433 49.22 11.35 12.10
CA PRO A 433 47.89 11.48 12.68
C PRO A 433 47.82 10.85 14.08
N THR A 434 47.41 11.66 15.05
CA THR A 434 47.24 11.26 16.44
C THR A 434 45.79 11.53 16.86
N PRO A 435 45.05 10.52 17.36
CA PRO A 435 43.70 10.70 17.85
C PRO A 435 43.64 11.69 19.01
N LEU A 436 42.57 12.48 19.03
CA LEU A 436 42.18 13.40 20.08
C LEU A 436 40.68 13.21 20.33
N GLU A 437 40.39 12.73 21.54
CA GLU A 437 39.02 12.49 22.02
C GLU A 437 38.30 13.83 22.23
N LEU A 438 37.25 14.08 21.47
CA LEU A 438 36.40 15.25 21.63
C LEU A 438 35.25 14.91 22.60
N ALA A 439 34.56 15.95 23.10
CA ALA A 439 33.33 15.75 23.87
C ALA A 439 32.08 15.78 22.97
N SER A 440 32.26 15.43 21.68
CA SER A 440 31.25 15.57 20.64
C SER A 440 30.06 14.66 20.93
N THR A 441 28.86 15.12 20.58
CA THR A 441 27.68 14.25 20.55
C THR A 441 27.01 14.29 19.18
N LYS A 442 26.05 13.40 18.96
CA LYS A 442 25.28 13.37 17.72
C LYS A 442 24.49 14.69 17.57
N PRO A 443 24.54 15.38 16.43
CA PRO A 443 23.73 16.58 16.20
C PRO A 443 22.22 16.33 16.32
N THR A 444 21.51 17.33 16.84
CA THR A 444 20.06 17.32 17.04
C THR A 444 19.31 18.40 16.26
N THR A 445 20.04 19.39 15.70
CA THR A 445 19.44 20.47 14.90
C THR A 445 20.16 20.69 13.57
N HIS A 446 19.58 21.56 12.74
CA HIS A 446 20.20 22.09 11.53
C HIS A 446 20.15 23.64 11.54
N PRO A 447 21.27 24.37 11.37
CA PRO A 447 22.65 23.86 11.32
C PRO A 447 23.04 23.12 12.61
N SER A 448 24.16 22.38 12.57
CA SER A 448 24.63 21.57 13.70
C SER A 448 24.76 22.37 15.00
N ASP A 449 24.34 21.75 16.10
CA ASP A 449 24.45 22.24 17.48
C ASP A 449 25.66 21.67 18.22
N GLN A 450 26.53 20.91 17.54
CA GLN A 450 27.62 20.15 18.16
C GLN A 450 28.97 20.67 17.67
N SER A 451 29.77 21.17 18.61
CA SER A 451 31.10 21.68 18.35
C SER A 451 31.99 21.61 19.58
N ASP A 452 33.28 21.40 19.36
CA ASP A 452 34.33 21.40 20.38
C ASP A 452 35.47 22.35 19.98
N ASP A 453 36.08 22.97 20.98
CA ASP A 453 37.22 23.87 20.80
C ASP A 453 38.54 23.12 21.03
N ILE A 454 39.49 23.32 20.13
CA ILE A 454 40.88 22.88 20.27
C ILE A 454 41.75 24.12 20.44
N TYR A 455 42.53 24.12 21.53
CA TYR A 455 43.37 25.23 21.94
C TYR A 455 44.81 24.99 21.47
N TRP A 456 45.35 25.93 20.72
CA TRP A 456 46.66 25.87 20.09
C TRP A 456 47.65 26.84 20.72
N ARG A 457 48.89 26.39 20.88
CA ARG A 457 50.04 27.21 21.29
C ARG A 457 51.18 26.98 20.31
N ILE A 458 52.11 27.95 20.24
CA ILE A 458 53.34 27.79 19.47
C ILE A 458 54.55 28.32 20.23
N GLY A 459 55.68 27.63 20.09
CA GLY A 459 57.01 28.10 20.48
C GLY A 459 57.81 28.51 19.25
N ILE A 460 58.48 29.65 19.30
CA ILE A 460 59.39 30.07 18.23
C ILE A 460 60.82 29.71 18.65
N PRO A 461 61.58 28.94 17.86
CA PRO A 461 62.99 28.68 18.14
C PRO A 461 63.80 29.96 18.34
N ALA A 462 64.80 29.93 19.24
CA ALA A 462 65.59 31.12 19.59
C ALA A 462 66.32 31.74 18.40
N ASP A 463 66.83 30.89 17.49
CA ASP A 463 67.61 31.29 16.32
C ASP A 463 66.74 31.43 15.05
N GLN A 464 65.42 31.64 15.20
CA GLN A 464 64.51 31.75 14.06
C GLN A 464 64.71 33.06 13.28
N ASP A 465 64.88 32.97 11.96
CA ASP A 465 64.94 34.14 11.08
C ASP A 465 63.62 34.92 11.09
N PHE A 466 63.69 36.25 10.96
CA PHE A 466 62.51 37.09 10.75
C PHE A 466 61.81 36.74 9.42
N GLY A 467 60.49 36.61 9.46
CA GLY A 467 59.68 36.35 8.27
C GLY A 467 58.27 35.89 8.63
N THR A 468 57.46 35.67 7.59
CA THR A 468 56.16 35.01 7.72
C THR A 468 56.36 33.52 7.54
N TYR A 469 55.79 32.72 8.45
CA TYR A 469 55.85 31.27 8.41
C TYR A 469 54.46 30.70 8.20
N THR A 470 54.33 29.72 7.31
CA THR A 470 53.05 29.03 7.07
C THR A 470 53.26 27.52 7.05
N GLY A 471 52.37 26.79 7.70
CA GLY A 471 52.31 25.33 7.67
C GLY A 471 50.86 24.87 7.44
N THR A 472 50.65 23.57 7.36
CA THR A 472 49.31 22.97 7.29
C THR A 472 49.06 22.10 8.51
N THR A 473 47.88 22.26 9.11
CA THR A 473 47.32 21.34 10.10
C THR A 473 46.17 20.59 9.44
N THR A 474 46.16 19.27 9.56
CA THR A 474 45.09 18.39 9.10
C THR A 474 44.29 17.92 10.29
N VAL A 475 42.97 18.10 10.21
CA VAL A 475 41.98 17.61 11.18
C VAL A 475 41.05 16.68 10.42
N SER A 476 41.07 15.38 10.72
CA SER A 476 40.19 14.40 10.09
C SER A 476 39.20 13.85 11.11
N ALA A 477 37.93 13.71 10.73
CA ALA A 477 36.94 13.04 11.56
C ALA A 477 37.22 11.53 11.63
N ILE A 478 37.12 10.97 12.82
CA ILE A 478 37.13 9.53 13.08
C ILE A 478 35.91 9.16 13.93
N ALA A 479 35.59 7.88 14.00
CA ALA A 479 34.53 7.41 14.89
C ALA A 479 34.97 7.58 16.36
N ASP A 480 34.03 8.02 17.21
CA ASP A 480 34.10 8.03 18.68
C ASP A 480 34.06 6.60 19.25
#